data_AF-A0A1F2U3R1-F1
#
_entry.id   AF-A0A1F2U3R1-F1
#
_cell.length_a   1.000
_cell.length_b   1.000
_cell.length_c   1.000
_cell.angle_alpha   90.00
_cell.angle_beta   90.00
_cell.angle_gamma   90.00
#
_symmetry.space_group_name_H-M   'P 1'
#
loop_
_entity.id
_entity.type
_entity.pdbx_description
1 polymer ?
#
loop_
_entity_poly.entity_id
_entity_poly.type
_entity_poly.pdbx_seq_one_letter_code
_entity_poly.pdbx_strand_id
1 'polypeptide(L)'
;MPSAAEANDSPLIQPEFLAKQILAKSEIWPRQFLDPEALARFCSDRGIRIWDGTLVRLWQLGLLRADLIISPKKFRKAGLIEVGKYDKGNYAYADARQPARFSGGFGAAASQLHNLDPSIKLYFHPFRYYVLCKYDDFCRPWPRISEFTSIKEFQKLKKLLVRFQKKHSDSGLISRVFLRANEIAALAIAAEPCVYELISGHFRFPAHKNKAAHRKDIEDHWQGVRDCYKKVGLGRIKEAGELLSVARSRLDPNRDLHDVMRLAEYERMGKIRGHLGGALFLNELAETIRRGAEKAFGIELPEEGETWSYNAWFKKDRYGSKRIFDGDPKVAKEVLKRWWQYGVRLRWYVEGHTELGALQFVFGSSPAEITLVNLRGLFVEKKNKLAFRDSLRIDFKDLVFSFVSLDRDVSDNLSAVIKAAEDDEICGRFFASDPDFEFANFTITELEEVLWQIALGKGADAGKRPVLHRAIRNTKKAGELEKSAKRSIPELNHFKKDKEWGRRLMEFALRNPTNEKGSVRPILNSITEARRFVCWYDYKSTKEKFRVDPNTGECVERKKRT
;
A
#
# COMPACT_ATOMS: atom_id res chain seq x y z
N MET A 1 17.13 -24.79 -2.78
CA MET A 1 16.30 -26.00 -2.59
C MET A 1 16.16 -26.18 -1.09
N PRO A 2 14.95 -26.26 -0.51
CA PRO A 2 14.82 -26.56 0.91
C PRO A 2 15.20 -28.02 1.17
N SER A 3 15.86 -28.26 2.31
CA SER A 3 16.35 -29.56 2.76
C SER A 3 15.21 -30.55 3.00
N ALA A 4 15.51 -31.82 2.76
CA ALA A 4 14.68 -32.96 3.13
C ALA A 4 14.56 -33.04 4.67
N ALA A 5 13.60 -32.31 5.24
CA ALA A 5 13.08 -32.59 6.56
C ALA A 5 11.85 -33.49 6.37
N GLU A 6 11.87 -34.63 7.06
CA GLU A 6 10.85 -35.68 7.03
C GLU A 6 9.44 -35.08 7.16
N ALA A 7 8.66 -35.23 6.10
CA ALA A 7 7.31 -34.73 6.02
C ALA A 7 6.42 -35.57 6.93
N ASN A 8 5.80 -34.92 7.91
CA ASN A 8 4.67 -35.48 8.62
C ASN A 8 3.56 -35.76 7.58
N ASP A 9 3.37 -37.03 7.21
CA ASP A 9 2.56 -37.52 6.06
C ASP A 9 1.05 -37.25 6.17
N SER A 10 0.62 -36.55 7.23
CA SER A 10 -0.79 -36.17 7.40
C SER A 10 -1.14 -34.92 6.58
N PRO A 11 -2.26 -34.94 5.83
CA PRO A 11 -2.72 -33.80 5.06
C PRO A 11 -3.03 -32.61 5.97
N LEU A 12 -2.87 -31.39 5.45
CA LEU A 12 -3.14 -30.17 6.21
C LEU A 12 -4.61 -30.10 6.69
N ILE A 13 -5.54 -30.49 5.83
CA ILE A 13 -6.96 -30.69 6.13
C ILE A 13 -7.37 -32.03 5.54
N GLN A 14 -8.12 -32.82 6.31
CA GLN A 14 -8.71 -34.07 5.83
C GLN A 14 -9.80 -33.75 4.78
N PRO A 15 -9.71 -34.27 3.54
CA PRO A 15 -10.68 -33.96 2.49
C PRO A 15 -12.12 -34.31 2.86
N GLU A 16 -12.32 -35.37 3.64
CA GLU A 16 -13.63 -35.84 4.11
C GLU A 16 -14.25 -34.87 5.10
N PHE A 17 -13.43 -34.28 5.99
CA PHE A 17 -13.89 -33.24 6.88
C PHE A 17 -14.40 -32.04 6.08
N LEU A 18 -13.59 -31.54 5.13
CA LEU A 18 -13.96 -30.38 4.33
C LEU A 18 -15.23 -30.63 3.50
N ALA A 19 -15.30 -31.75 2.77
CA ALA A 19 -16.47 -32.07 1.95
C ALA A 19 -17.75 -32.27 2.77
N LYS A 20 -17.65 -32.85 3.98
CA LYS A 20 -18.79 -32.95 4.92
C LYS A 20 -19.28 -31.57 5.36
N GLN A 21 -18.37 -30.66 5.67
CA GLN A 21 -18.73 -29.30 6.05
C GLN A 21 -19.39 -28.55 4.88
N ILE A 22 -18.83 -28.68 3.67
CA ILE A 22 -19.40 -28.08 2.46
C ILE A 22 -20.80 -28.62 2.20
N LEU A 23 -21.00 -29.94 2.30
CA LEU A 23 -22.30 -30.57 2.08
C LEU A 23 -23.34 -30.11 3.12
N ALA A 24 -22.95 -30.04 4.40
CA ALA A 24 -23.87 -29.71 5.49
C ALA A 24 -24.18 -28.21 5.61
N LYS A 25 -23.24 -27.34 5.23
CA LYS A 25 -23.29 -25.90 5.50
C LYS A 25 -22.91 -25.04 4.29
N SER A 26 -23.20 -25.47 3.06
CA SER A 26 -22.74 -24.80 1.83
C SER A 26 -22.97 -23.28 1.80
N GLU A 27 -23.99 -22.79 2.49
CA GLU A 27 -24.37 -21.38 2.58
C GLU A 27 -23.40 -20.50 3.38
N ILE A 28 -22.52 -21.06 4.23
CA ILE A 28 -21.53 -20.26 4.98
C ILE A 28 -20.36 -19.81 4.09
N TRP A 29 -20.17 -20.44 2.93
CA TRP A 29 -19.10 -20.05 2.03
C TRP A 29 -19.45 -18.75 1.32
N PRO A 30 -18.60 -17.70 1.43
CA PRO A 30 -18.84 -16.42 0.80
C PRO A 30 -18.71 -16.48 -0.73
N ARG A 31 -18.10 -17.55 -1.25
CA ARG A 31 -17.88 -17.82 -2.67
C ARG A 31 -18.67 -19.05 -3.11
N GLN A 32 -19.16 -18.97 -4.33
CA GLN A 32 -19.78 -20.12 -4.99
C GLN A 32 -18.72 -21.13 -5.41
N PHE A 33 -19.00 -22.40 -5.19
CA PHE A 33 -18.22 -23.50 -5.78
C PHE A 33 -18.51 -23.59 -7.28
N LEU A 34 -17.44 -23.67 -8.05
CA LEU A 34 -17.44 -23.60 -9.51
C LEU A 34 -17.41 -25.01 -10.10
N ASP A 35 -18.13 -25.21 -11.19
CA ASP A 35 -17.94 -26.37 -12.06
C ASP A 35 -16.64 -26.20 -12.90
N PRO A 36 -16.22 -27.21 -13.69
CA PRO A 36 -15.02 -27.09 -14.52
C PRO A 36 -15.05 -25.89 -15.48
N GLU A 37 -16.19 -25.57 -16.08
CA GLU A 37 -16.30 -24.48 -17.04
C GLU A 37 -16.11 -23.12 -16.37
N ALA A 38 -16.82 -22.89 -15.26
CA ALA A 38 -16.73 -21.67 -14.48
C ALA A 38 -15.32 -21.50 -13.87
N LEU A 39 -14.68 -22.58 -13.41
CA LEU A 39 -13.30 -22.52 -12.90
C LEU A 39 -12.30 -22.19 -14.02
N ALA A 40 -12.47 -22.74 -15.22
CA ALA A 40 -11.61 -22.43 -16.37
C ALA A 40 -11.70 -20.95 -16.77
N ARG A 41 -12.92 -20.39 -16.81
CA ARG A 41 -13.16 -18.96 -17.03
C ARG A 41 -12.53 -18.11 -15.92
N PHE A 42 -12.75 -18.49 -14.66
CA PHE A 42 -12.19 -17.80 -13.48
C PHE A 42 -10.65 -17.71 -13.54
N CYS A 43 -9.99 -18.78 -13.99
CA CYS A 43 -8.53 -18.83 -14.15
C CYS A 43 -8.05 -18.00 -15.33
N SER A 44 -8.78 -18.04 -16.45
CA SER A 44 -8.45 -17.28 -17.66
C SER A 44 -8.51 -15.78 -17.40
N ASP A 45 -9.53 -15.32 -16.67
CA ASP A 45 -9.66 -13.93 -16.23
C ASP A 45 -8.50 -13.48 -15.32
N ARG A 46 -7.76 -14.43 -14.72
CA ARG A 46 -6.62 -14.19 -13.82
C ARG A 46 -5.27 -14.56 -14.45
N GLY A 47 -5.24 -14.73 -15.76
CA GLY A 47 -4.02 -14.90 -16.53
C GLY A 47 -3.49 -16.34 -16.63
N ILE A 48 -4.28 -17.33 -16.23
CA ILE A 48 -3.97 -18.75 -16.47
C ILE A 48 -4.89 -19.28 -17.56
N ARG A 49 -4.31 -19.65 -18.71
CA ARG A 49 -5.05 -20.23 -19.83
C ARG A 49 -5.26 -21.72 -19.61
N ILE A 50 -6.48 -22.11 -19.26
CA ILE A 50 -6.86 -23.50 -19.05
C ILE A 50 -8.30 -23.73 -19.53
N TRP A 51 -8.58 -24.94 -20.02
CA TRP A 51 -9.89 -25.34 -20.51
C TRP A 51 -10.57 -26.29 -19.51
N ASP A 52 -11.90 -26.34 -19.54
CA ASP A 52 -12.73 -27.22 -18.71
C ASP A 52 -12.34 -28.70 -18.87
N GLY A 53 -12.12 -29.16 -20.11
CA GLY A 53 -11.64 -30.51 -20.40
C GLY A 53 -10.28 -30.81 -19.77
N THR A 54 -9.40 -29.80 -19.65
CA THR A 54 -8.13 -29.95 -18.93
C THR A 54 -8.36 -30.15 -17.44
N LEU A 55 -9.28 -29.41 -16.82
CA LEU A 55 -9.61 -29.54 -15.41
C LEU A 55 -10.18 -30.92 -15.08
N VAL A 56 -11.09 -31.44 -15.91
CA VAL A 56 -11.64 -32.80 -15.76
C VAL A 56 -10.53 -33.84 -15.84
N ARG A 57 -9.59 -33.72 -16.79
CA ARG A 57 -8.46 -34.66 -16.91
C ARG A 57 -7.51 -34.57 -15.71
N LEU A 58 -7.18 -33.35 -15.25
CA LEU A 58 -6.37 -33.16 -14.04
C LEU A 58 -7.02 -33.80 -12.81
N TRP A 59 -8.35 -33.69 -12.70
CA TRP A 59 -9.11 -34.38 -11.68
C TRP A 59 -9.09 -35.90 -11.85
N GLN A 60 -9.29 -36.44 -13.06
CA GLN A 60 -9.25 -37.89 -13.30
C GLN A 60 -7.90 -38.50 -12.91
N LEU A 61 -6.80 -37.77 -13.14
CA LEU A 61 -5.42 -38.11 -12.77
C LEU A 61 -5.10 -37.91 -11.28
N GLY A 62 -6.00 -37.29 -10.51
CA GLY A 62 -5.80 -37.00 -9.09
C GLY A 62 -4.85 -35.83 -8.81
N LEU A 63 -4.52 -35.02 -9.81
CA LEU A 63 -3.66 -33.83 -9.67
C LEU A 63 -4.45 -32.61 -9.18
N LEU A 64 -5.74 -32.55 -9.47
CA LEU A 64 -6.67 -31.54 -8.96
C LEU A 64 -7.76 -32.22 -8.15
N ARG A 65 -7.95 -31.81 -6.89
CA ARG A 65 -9.05 -32.33 -6.05
C ARG A 65 -10.29 -31.48 -6.23
N ALA A 66 -11.42 -32.15 -6.45
CA ALA A 66 -12.73 -31.53 -6.31
C ALA A 66 -13.07 -31.39 -4.81
N ASP A 67 -13.66 -30.27 -4.44
CA ASP A 67 -14.06 -29.98 -3.05
C ASP A 67 -15.36 -30.68 -2.68
N LEU A 68 -16.21 -30.95 -3.67
CA LEU A 68 -17.40 -31.80 -3.56
C LEU A 68 -17.67 -32.47 -4.91
N ILE A 69 -17.99 -33.76 -4.88
CA ILE A 69 -18.37 -34.54 -6.07
C ILE A 69 -19.78 -35.07 -5.87
N ILE A 70 -20.67 -34.83 -6.83
CA ILE A 70 -22.04 -35.34 -6.80
C ILE A 70 -22.24 -36.34 -7.94
N SER A 71 -22.86 -37.48 -7.62
CA SER A 71 -23.13 -38.54 -8.59
C SER A 71 -24.49 -39.20 -8.35
N PRO A 72 -25.26 -39.50 -9.40
CA PRO A 72 -26.50 -40.28 -9.25
C PRO A 72 -26.25 -41.74 -8.89
N LYS A 73 -25.06 -42.27 -9.21
CA LYS A 73 -24.69 -43.67 -8.96
C LYS A 73 -23.57 -43.76 -7.93
N LYS A 74 -23.58 -44.85 -7.16
CA LYS A 74 -22.52 -45.10 -6.18
C LYS A 74 -21.20 -45.36 -6.88
N PHE A 75 -20.18 -44.58 -6.55
CA PHE A 75 -18.81 -44.83 -7.02
C PHE A 75 -18.12 -45.92 -6.22
N ARG A 76 -17.38 -46.78 -6.93
CA ARG A 76 -16.41 -47.72 -6.35
C ARG A 76 -15.00 -47.41 -6.85
N LYS A 77 -14.58 -46.14 -6.71
CA LYS A 77 -13.23 -45.69 -7.07
C LYS A 77 -12.44 -45.42 -5.81
N ALA A 78 -11.27 -46.04 -5.68
CA ALA A 78 -10.39 -45.85 -4.53
C ALA A 78 -10.03 -44.37 -4.33
N GLY A 79 -10.06 -43.91 -3.09
CA GLY A 79 -9.81 -42.52 -2.70
C GLY A 79 -10.97 -41.54 -2.92
N LEU A 80 -12.12 -41.99 -3.46
CA LEU A 80 -13.37 -41.22 -3.37
C LEU A 80 -14.19 -41.73 -2.19
N ILE A 81 -14.40 -40.89 -1.19
CA ILE A 81 -15.04 -41.28 0.07
C ILE A 81 -16.44 -40.70 0.13
N GLU A 82 -17.44 -41.56 0.28
CA GLU A 82 -18.84 -41.16 0.42
C GLU A 82 -19.01 -40.34 1.71
N VAL A 83 -19.46 -39.09 1.59
CA VAL A 83 -19.65 -38.18 2.73
C VAL A 83 -21.11 -37.95 3.07
N GLY A 84 -22.04 -38.38 2.21
CA GLY A 84 -23.46 -38.32 2.46
C GLY A 84 -24.28 -38.36 1.18
N LYS A 85 -25.54 -37.91 1.29
CA LYS A 85 -26.46 -37.74 0.18
C LYS A 85 -26.65 -36.26 -0.12
N TYR A 86 -26.73 -35.93 -1.40
CA TYR A 86 -27.12 -34.63 -1.93
C TYR A 86 -28.51 -34.74 -2.55
N ASP A 87 -29.24 -33.64 -2.58
CA ASP A 87 -30.64 -33.49 -3.02
C ASP A 87 -31.16 -34.60 -3.97
N LYS A 88 -32.33 -35.17 -3.65
CA LYS A 88 -32.99 -36.27 -4.38
C LYS A 88 -32.19 -37.58 -4.48
N GLY A 89 -31.41 -37.91 -3.43
CA GLY A 89 -30.78 -39.23 -3.29
C GLY A 89 -29.47 -39.42 -4.06
N ASN A 90 -28.93 -38.36 -4.68
CA ASN A 90 -27.59 -38.38 -5.26
C ASN A 90 -26.54 -38.62 -4.17
N TYR A 91 -25.44 -39.28 -4.51
CA TYR A 91 -24.33 -39.54 -3.61
C TYR A 91 -23.33 -38.38 -3.65
N ALA A 92 -22.85 -37.97 -2.49
CA ALA A 92 -21.82 -36.94 -2.33
C ALA A 92 -20.50 -37.58 -1.90
N TYR A 93 -19.39 -37.15 -2.50
CA TYR A 93 -18.06 -37.68 -2.23
C TYR A 93 -17.03 -36.58 -1.93
N ALA A 94 -16.10 -36.93 -1.04
CA ALA A 94 -14.82 -36.25 -0.87
C ALA A 94 -13.77 -36.86 -1.81
N ASP A 95 -12.88 -36.02 -2.33
CA ASP A 95 -11.74 -36.45 -3.13
C ASP A 95 -10.48 -36.56 -2.28
N ALA A 96 -10.22 -37.75 -1.74
CA ALA A 96 -9.04 -38.08 -0.95
C ALA A 96 -7.94 -38.79 -1.76
N ARG A 97 -8.06 -38.79 -3.10
CA ARG A 97 -7.09 -39.46 -3.95
C ARG A 97 -5.71 -38.81 -3.81
N GLN A 98 -4.70 -39.67 -3.85
CA GLN A 98 -3.30 -39.27 -3.98
C GLN A 98 -2.95 -39.19 -5.46
N PRO A 99 -2.18 -38.17 -5.90
CA PRO A 99 -1.68 -38.13 -7.27
C PRO A 99 -0.96 -39.43 -7.63
N ALA A 100 -1.39 -40.08 -8.71
CA ALA A 100 -0.77 -41.33 -9.13
C ALA A 100 0.64 -41.09 -9.71
N ARG A 101 1.58 -42.02 -9.45
CA ARG A 101 2.87 -42.03 -10.15
C ARG A 101 2.67 -42.66 -11.53
N PHE A 102 2.94 -41.90 -12.58
CA PHE A 102 2.79 -42.37 -13.95
C PHE A 102 4.13 -42.88 -14.49
N SER A 103 4.19 -44.16 -14.90
CA SER A 103 5.39 -44.80 -15.44
C SER A 103 5.78 -44.30 -16.84
N GLY A 104 4.81 -43.84 -17.64
CA GLY A 104 5.02 -43.25 -18.98
C GLY A 104 4.98 -41.72 -19.02
N GLY A 105 5.00 -41.06 -17.87
CA GLY A 105 4.83 -39.61 -17.76
C GLY A 105 3.38 -39.14 -17.94
N PHE A 106 3.17 -37.84 -17.76
CA PHE A 106 1.83 -37.22 -17.72
C PHE A 106 1.05 -37.36 -19.03
N GLY A 107 1.72 -37.16 -20.18
CA GLY A 107 1.06 -37.21 -21.50
C GLY A 107 0.49 -38.59 -21.83
N ALA A 108 1.23 -39.66 -21.52
CA ALA A 108 0.78 -41.03 -21.73
C ALA A 108 -0.37 -41.42 -20.80
N ALA A 109 -0.35 -40.95 -19.54
CA ALA A 109 -1.47 -41.17 -18.63
C ALA A 109 -2.73 -40.42 -19.08
N ALA A 110 -2.58 -39.20 -19.59
CA ALA A 110 -3.70 -38.38 -20.05
C ALA A 110 -4.35 -38.90 -21.35
N SER A 111 -3.61 -39.62 -22.20
CA SER A 111 -4.15 -40.22 -23.43
C SER A 111 -4.97 -41.49 -23.18
N GLN A 112 -4.79 -42.14 -22.03
CA GLN A 112 -5.52 -43.35 -21.62
C GLN A 112 -6.84 -43.03 -20.88
N LEU A 113 -7.17 -41.76 -20.65
CA LEU A 113 -8.38 -41.36 -19.94
C LEU A 113 -9.61 -41.41 -20.84
N HIS A 114 -10.67 -42.06 -20.36
CA HIS A 114 -11.99 -41.98 -20.96
C HIS A 114 -12.72 -40.70 -20.56
N ASN A 115 -13.70 -40.27 -21.36
CA ASN A 115 -14.57 -39.15 -21.01
C ASN A 115 -15.30 -39.44 -19.69
N LEU A 116 -15.42 -38.41 -18.85
CA LEU A 116 -16.18 -38.50 -17.60
C LEU A 116 -17.67 -38.63 -17.91
N ASP A 117 -18.39 -39.51 -17.20
CA ASP A 117 -19.85 -39.59 -17.30
C ASP A 117 -20.44 -38.19 -16.98
N PRO A 118 -21.21 -37.58 -17.91
CA PRO A 118 -21.73 -36.21 -17.76
C PRO A 118 -22.65 -36.03 -16.54
N SER A 119 -23.19 -37.12 -15.99
CA SER A 119 -24.02 -37.07 -14.77
C SER A 119 -23.22 -36.81 -13.50
N ILE A 120 -21.90 -36.96 -13.55
CA ILE A 120 -20.99 -36.67 -12.44
C ILE A 120 -20.70 -35.17 -12.43
N LYS A 121 -21.04 -34.51 -11.33
CA LYS A 121 -20.77 -33.09 -11.14
C LYS A 121 -19.56 -32.89 -10.23
N LEU A 122 -18.60 -32.10 -10.69
CA LEU A 122 -17.41 -31.71 -9.94
C LEU A 122 -17.57 -30.27 -9.49
N TYR A 123 -17.37 -30.01 -8.20
CA TYR A 123 -17.42 -28.67 -7.63
C TYR A 123 -16.05 -28.32 -7.03
N PHE A 124 -15.54 -27.16 -7.40
CA PHE A 124 -14.24 -26.64 -7.01
C PHE A 124 -14.39 -25.27 -6.37
N HIS A 125 -13.71 -25.05 -5.26
CA HIS A 125 -13.58 -23.72 -4.71
C HIS A 125 -12.65 -22.88 -5.60
N PRO A 126 -12.91 -21.57 -5.79
CA PRO A 126 -12.03 -20.68 -6.56
C PRO A 126 -10.55 -20.72 -6.11
N PHE A 127 -10.29 -20.99 -4.83
CA PHE A 127 -8.93 -21.19 -4.28
C PHE A 127 -8.13 -22.34 -4.88
N ARG A 128 -8.78 -23.26 -5.60
CA ARG A 128 -8.11 -24.26 -6.46
C ARG A 128 -7.28 -23.61 -7.57
N TYR A 129 -7.48 -22.32 -7.85
CA TYR A 129 -6.59 -21.49 -8.68
C TYR A 129 -5.10 -21.69 -8.35
N TYR A 130 -4.72 -21.81 -7.07
CA TYR A 130 -3.32 -22.02 -6.70
C TYR A 130 -2.73 -23.33 -7.26
N VAL A 131 -3.52 -24.40 -7.29
CA VAL A 131 -3.13 -25.68 -7.89
C VAL A 131 -2.90 -25.51 -9.39
N LEU A 132 -3.75 -24.70 -10.03
CA LEU A 132 -3.67 -24.41 -11.46
C LEU A 132 -2.50 -23.47 -11.80
N CYS A 133 -2.09 -22.58 -10.89
CA CYS A 133 -0.80 -21.87 -11.00
C CYS A 133 0.37 -22.86 -11.07
N LYS A 134 0.34 -23.94 -10.27
CA LYS A 134 1.40 -24.97 -10.31
C LYS A 134 1.37 -25.78 -11.60
N TYR A 135 0.18 -26.02 -12.15
CA TYR A 135 0.03 -26.61 -13.47
C TYR A 135 0.59 -25.70 -14.56
N ASP A 136 0.28 -24.41 -14.54
CA ASP A 136 0.80 -23.44 -15.52
C ASP A 136 2.33 -23.28 -15.40
N ASP A 137 2.88 -23.20 -14.18
CA ASP A 137 4.33 -23.23 -13.89
C ASP A 137 5.02 -24.52 -14.39
N PHE A 138 4.26 -25.62 -14.48
CA PHE A 138 4.74 -26.88 -15.04
C PHE A 138 4.68 -26.83 -16.56
N CYS A 139 3.57 -26.38 -17.15
CA CYS A 139 3.39 -26.35 -18.60
C CYS A 139 4.18 -25.27 -19.33
N ARG A 140 4.62 -24.19 -18.66
CA ARG A 140 5.44 -23.13 -19.27
C ARG A 140 6.88 -23.62 -19.51
N PRO A 141 7.35 -23.74 -20.77
CA PRO A 141 8.77 -23.88 -21.03
C PRO A 141 9.50 -22.60 -20.60
N TRP A 142 10.60 -22.73 -19.86
CA TRP A 142 11.46 -21.59 -19.52
C TRP A 142 12.71 -21.58 -20.39
N PRO A 143 13.11 -20.46 -21.04
CA PRO A 143 12.45 -19.15 -21.25
C PRO A 143 11.87 -18.99 -22.67
N ARG A 144 11.24 -17.84 -22.95
CA ARG A 144 10.72 -17.47 -24.27
C ARG A 144 11.88 -17.46 -25.26
N ILE A 145 11.77 -18.20 -26.37
CA ILE A 145 12.82 -18.31 -27.40
C ILE A 145 13.22 -16.92 -27.94
N SER A 146 12.30 -15.95 -27.89
CA SER A 146 12.51 -14.54 -28.27
C SER A 146 13.46 -13.75 -27.35
N GLU A 147 13.82 -14.27 -26.17
CA GLU A 147 14.71 -13.60 -25.19
C GLU A 147 16.19 -13.94 -25.40
N PHE A 148 16.52 -14.72 -26.43
CA PHE A 148 17.89 -15.13 -26.71
C PHE A 148 18.36 -14.59 -28.06
N THR A 149 19.41 -13.77 -28.04
CA THR A 149 19.97 -13.14 -29.24
C THR A 149 21.34 -13.71 -29.61
N SER A 150 21.88 -14.66 -28.84
CA SER A 150 23.22 -15.23 -29.08
C SER A 150 23.32 -16.77 -29.02
N ILE A 151 24.35 -17.32 -29.68
CA ILE A 151 24.67 -18.76 -29.69
C ILE A 151 25.07 -19.28 -28.28
N LYS A 152 25.69 -18.45 -27.43
CA LYS A 152 26.00 -18.81 -26.03
C LYS A 152 24.75 -18.95 -25.17
N GLU A 153 23.72 -18.18 -25.45
CA GLU A 153 22.41 -18.26 -24.80
C GLU A 153 21.61 -19.50 -25.27
N PHE A 154 21.77 -19.90 -26.53
CA PHE A 154 21.20 -21.15 -27.05
C PHE A 154 21.74 -22.41 -26.34
N GLN A 155 23.01 -22.43 -25.95
CA GLN A 155 23.54 -23.54 -25.12
C GLN A 155 22.96 -23.54 -23.69
N LYS A 156 22.64 -22.37 -23.13
CA LYS A 156 21.88 -22.28 -21.85
C LYS A 156 20.46 -22.81 -22.03
N LEU A 157 19.80 -22.53 -23.17
CA LEU A 157 18.50 -23.07 -23.53
C LEU A 157 18.51 -24.61 -23.59
N LYS A 158 19.53 -25.24 -24.22
CA LYS A 158 19.64 -26.71 -24.24
C LYS A 158 19.74 -27.32 -22.83
N LYS A 159 20.53 -26.72 -21.94
CA LYS A 159 20.61 -27.14 -20.52
C LYS A 159 19.29 -26.93 -19.77
N LEU A 160 18.55 -25.86 -20.08
CA LEU A 160 17.24 -25.58 -19.50
C LEU A 160 16.17 -26.56 -20.01
N LEU A 161 16.18 -26.91 -21.30
CA LEU A 161 15.31 -27.91 -21.91
C LEU A 161 15.55 -29.31 -21.33
N VAL A 162 16.81 -29.70 -21.10
CA VAL A 162 17.13 -30.96 -20.41
C VAL A 162 16.64 -30.95 -18.96
N ARG A 163 16.75 -29.82 -18.24
CA ARG A 163 16.16 -29.67 -16.89
C ARG A 163 14.64 -29.71 -16.92
N PHE A 164 14.01 -29.12 -17.92
CA PHE A 164 12.58 -29.17 -18.15
C PHE A 164 12.13 -30.61 -18.41
N GLN A 165 12.76 -31.32 -19.33
CA GLN A 165 12.50 -32.75 -19.57
C GLN A 165 12.70 -33.59 -18.30
N LYS A 166 13.80 -33.41 -17.57
CA LYS A 166 14.05 -34.12 -16.31
C LYS A 166 12.99 -33.83 -15.24
N LYS A 167 12.52 -32.58 -15.13
CA LYS A 167 11.42 -32.17 -14.22
C LYS A 167 10.08 -32.81 -14.63
N HIS A 168 9.84 -32.98 -15.94
CA HIS A 168 8.62 -33.57 -16.48
C HIS A 168 8.62 -35.10 -16.46
N SER A 169 9.79 -35.73 -16.39
CA SER A 169 9.94 -37.19 -16.27
C SER A 169 9.91 -37.68 -14.82
N ASP A 170 10.10 -36.82 -13.82
CA ASP A 170 9.99 -37.18 -12.40
C ASP A 170 8.53 -37.11 -11.92
N SER A 171 7.79 -38.19 -12.12
CA SER A 171 6.39 -38.33 -11.69
C SER A 171 6.22 -38.24 -10.17
N GLY A 172 7.26 -38.55 -9.38
CA GLY A 172 7.26 -38.41 -7.93
C GLY A 172 7.31 -36.95 -7.47
N LEU A 173 8.16 -36.14 -8.10
CA LEU A 173 8.22 -34.70 -7.85
C LEU A 173 6.90 -34.01 -8.21
N ILE A 174 6.33 -34.32 -9.38
CA ILE A 174 5.04 -33.75 -9.83
C ILE A 174 3.95 -34.07 -8.80
N SER A 175 3.83 -35.35 -8.42
CA SER A 175 2.84 -35.80 -7.44
C SER A 175 2.93 -35.03 -6.12
N ARG A 176 4.16 -34.84 -5.59
CA ARG A 176 4.37 -34.07 -4.34
C ARG A 176 3.98 -32.60 -4.47
N VAL A 177 4.32 -31.95 -5.58
CA VAL A 177 3.99 -30.53 -5.81
C VAL A 177 2.48 -30.33 -5.85
N PHE A 178 1.76 -31.16 -6.62
CA PHE A 178 0.31 -31.07 -6.72
C PHE A 178 -0.40 -31.47 -5.42
N LEU A 179 0.08 -32.50 -4.72
CA LEU A 179 -0.42 -32.87 -3.40
C LEU A 179 -0.33 -31.68 -2.43
N ARG A 180 0.86 -31.08 -2.32
CA ARG A 180 1.10 -29.94 -1.43
C ARG A 180 0.24 -28.73 -1.82
N ALA A 181 0.08 -28.46 -3.11
CA ALA A 181 -0.77 -27.36 -3.58
C ALA A 181 -2.25 -27.58 -3.24
N ASN A 182 -2.75 -28.81 -3.38
CA ASN A 182 -4.12 -29.16 -3.01
C ASN A 182 -4.37 -29.05 -1.50
N GLU A 183 -3.38 -29.40 -0.67
CA GLU A 183 -3.45 -29.25 0.78
C GLU A 183 -3.51 -27.79 1.22
N ILE A 184 -2.66 -26.93 0.63
CA ILE A 184 -2.62 -25.50 0.93
C ILE A 184 -3.94 -24.84 0.53
N ALA A 185 -4.46 -25.17 -0.66
CA ALA A 185 -5.78 -24.70 -1.07
C ALA A 185 -6.87 -25.17 -0.10
N ALA A 186 -6.89 -26.45 0.29
CA ALA A 186 -7.88 -26.98 1.24
C ALA A 186 -7.83 -26.29 2.61
N LEU A 187 -6.65 -25.95 3.11
CA LEU A 187 -6.47 -25.19 4.35
C LEU A 187 -7.14 -23.80 4.26
N ALA A 188 -6.91 -23.08 3.16
CA ALA A 188 -7.54 -21.79 2.92
C ALA A 188 -9.06 -21.91 2.76
N ILE A 189 -9.54 -22.90 2.01
CA ILE A 189 -10.98 -23.13 1.76
C ILE A 189 -11.73 -23.41 3.07
N ALA A 190 -11.12 -24.16 3.98
CA ALA A 190 -11.69 -24.43 5.30
C ALA A 190 -11.74 -23.16 6.17
N ALA A 191 -10.73 -22.30 6.12
CA ALA A 191 -10.71 -21.09 6.94
C ALA A 191 -11.56 -19.94 6.40
N GLU A 192 -11.81 -19.90 5.08
CA GLU A 192 -12.42 -18.77 4.40
C GLU A 192 -13.69 -18.23 5.07
N PRO A 193 -14.74 -19.05 5.37
CA PRO A 193 -15.96 -18.55 5.98
C PRO A 193 -15.71 -17.81 7.31
N CYS A 194 -14.67 -18.21 8.04
CA CYS A 194 -14.39 -17.78 9.40
C CYS A 194 -13.64 -16.45 9.47
N VAL A 195 -13.00 -16.04 8.37
CA VAL A 195 -12.14 -14.86 8.30
C VAL A 195 -12.51 -13.91 7.16
N TYR A 196 -13.46 -14.29 6.30
CA TYR A 196 -13.87 -13.49 5.14
C TYR A 196 -14.31 -12.07 5.49
N GLU A 197 -15.10 -11.89 6.54
CA GLU A 197 -15.56 -10.55 6.97
C GLU A 197 -14.38 -9.66 7.39
N LEU A 198 -13.35 -10.23 8.02
CA LEU A 198 -12.14 -9.50 8.42
C LEU A 198 -11.31 -9.06 7.21
N ILE A 199 -11.27 -9.88 6.17
CA ILE A 199 -10.47 -9.62 4.95
C ILE A 199 -11.21 -8.67 4.01
N SER A 200 -12.50 -8.90 3.80
CA SER A 200 -13.30 -8.17 2.81
C SER A 200 -13.97 -6.92 3.38
N GLY A 201 -14.16 -6.84 4.70
CA GLY A 201 -15.02 -5.85 5.34
C GLY A 201 -16.53 -6.08 5.14
N HIS A 202 -16.92 -7.18 4.47
CA HIS A 202 -18.30 -7.47 4.10
C HIS A 202 -18.80 -8.75 4.78
N PHE A 203 -20.05 -8.70 5.28
CA PHE A 203 -20.74 -9.86 5.82
C PHE A 203 -21.90 -10.26 4.90
N ARG A 204 -21.77 -11.43 4.26
CA ARG A 204 -22.80 -12.01 3.38
C ARG A 204 -23.54 -13.12 4.12
N PHE A 205 -24.86 -13.20 3.95
CA PHE A 205 -25.67 -14.27 4.51
C PHE A 205 -26.94 -14.49 3.66
N PRO A 206 -27.55 -15.70 3.68
CA PRO A 206 -28.75 -16.00 2.91
C PRO A 206 -29.97 -15.18 3.38
N ALA A 207 -30.84 -14.78 2.46
CA ALA A 207 -32.04 -13.97 2.78
C ALA A 207 -33.01 -14.64 3.76
N HIS A 208 -33.05 -15.98 3.80
CA HIS A 208 -33.93 -16.74 4.69
C HIS A 208 -33.33 -16.97 6.10
N LYS A 209 -32.09 -16.53 6.34
CA LYS A 209 -31.43 -16.59 7.67
C LYS A 209 -31.22 -15.18 8.21
N ASN A 210 -31.30 -15.04 9.53
CA ASN A 210 -30.88 -13.79 10.17
C ASN A 210 -29.36 -13.78 10.40
N LYS A 211 -28.82 -12.57 10.62
CA LYS A 211 -27.38 -12.33 10.82
C LYS A 211 -26.79 -13.16 11.97
N ALA A 212 -27.50 -13.26 13.09
CA ALA A 212 -27.01 -13.96 14.29
C ALA A 212 -26.91 -15.48 14.09
N ALA A 213 -27.92 -16.08 13.47
CA ALA A 213 -27.94 -17.51 13.13
C ALA A 213 -26.80 -17.84 12.16
N HIS A 214 -26.59 -17.00 11.13
CA HIS A 214 -25.49 -17.22 10.19
C HIS A 214 -24.11 -17.12 10.85
N ARG A 215 -23.92 -16.15 11.77
CA ARG A 215 -22.68 -16.07 12.58
C ARG A 215 -22.46 -17.32 13.43
N LYS A 216 -23.53 -17.89 14.00
CA LYS A 216 -23.45 -19.13 14.76
C LYS A 216 -23.01 -20.30 13.88
N ASP A 217 -23.57 -20.43 12.67
CA ASP A 217 -23.18 -21.48 11.72
C ASP A 217 -21.68 -21.43 11.38
N ILE A 218 -21.14 -20.20 11.18
CA ILE A 218 -19.72 -19.93 10.94
C ILE A 218 -18.87 -20.27 12.16
N GLU A 219 -19.30 -19.89 13.37
CA GLU A 219 -18.55 -20.17 14.59
C GLU A 219 -18.51 -21.68 14.91
N ASP A 220 -19.64 -22.38 14.72
CA ASP A 220 -19.71 -23.83 14.84
C ASP A 220 -18.78 -24.53 13.81
N HIS A 221 -18.68 -23.98 12.60
CA HIS A 221 -17.72 -24.45 11.60
C HIS A 221 -16.27 -24.19 12.04
N TRP A 222 -16.00 -22.99 12.58
CA TRP A 222 -14.68 -22.59 13.07
C TRP A 222 -14.15 -23.52 14.15
N GLN A 223 -14.98 -24.03 15.05
CA GLN A 223 -14.53 -24.97 16.10
C GLN A 223 -13.84 -26.21 15.50
N GLY A 224 -14.38 -26.77 14.41
CA GLY A 224 -13.75 -27.89 13.71
C GLY A 224 -12.46 -27.48 12.97
N VAL A 225 -12.48 -26.33 12.31
CA VAL A 225 -11.31 -25.83 11.54
C VAL A 225 -10.14 -25.45 12.45
N ARG A 226 -10.42 -24.87 13.61
CA ARG A 226 -9.43 -24.46 14.61
C ARG A 226 -8.55 -25.61 15.05
N ASP A 227 -9.15 -26.78 15.31
CA ASP A 227 -8.42 -27.97 15.72
C ASP A 227 -7.51 -28.48 14.61
N CYS A 228 -7.93 -28.38 13.34
CA CYS A 228 -7.06 -28.68 12.22
C CYS A 228 -5.86 -27.73 12.16
N TYR A 229 -6.07 -26.42 12.31
CA TYR A 229 -4.99 -25.43 12.35
C TYR A 229 -3.97 -25.72 13.47
N LYS A 230 -4.45 -26.05 14.67
CA LYS A 230 -3.59 -26.42 15.80
C LYS A 230 -2.80 -27.69 15.51
N LYS A 231 -3.42 -28.72 14.92
CA LYS A 231 -2.76 -29.98 14.54
C LYS A 231 -1.71 -29.80 13.45
N VAL A 232 -1.96 -28.93 12.47
CA VAL A 232 -1.00 -28.59 11.42
C VAL A 232 0.24 -27.92 12.01
N GLY A 233 0.04 -27.03 13.00
CA GLY A 233 1.09 -26.28 13.64
C GLY A 233 1.57 -25.07 12.84
N LEU A 234 2.10 -24.08 13.55
CA LEU A 234 2.44 -22.77 12.98
C LEU A 234 3.54 -22.85 11.89
N GLY A 235 4.50 -23.77 12.02
CA GLY A 235 5.60 -23.92 11.06
C GLY A 235 5.12 -24.27 9.65
N ARG A 236 4.26 -25.29 9.52
CA ARG A 236 3.69 -25.71 8.22
C ARG A 236 2.75 -24.66 7.63
N ILE A 237 2.06 -23.89 8.47
CA ILE A 237 1.21 -22.76 8.04
C ILE A 237 2.07 -21.64 7.44
N LYS A 238 3.18 -21.28 8.10
CA LYS A 238 4.13 -20.27 7.59
C LYS A 238 4.72 -20.70 6.25
N GLU A 239 5.14 -21.96 6.13
CA GLU A 239 5.62 -22.54 4.87
C GLU A 239 4.57 -22.44 3.75
N ALA A 240 3.29 -22.71 4.05
CA ALA A 240 2.20 -22.55 3.09
C ALA A 240 2.07 -21.09 2.61
N GLY A 241 2.16 -20.12 3.52
CA GLY A 241 2.18 -18.68 3.19
C GLY A 241 3.37 -18.29 2.32
N GLU A 242 4.56 -18.80 2.61
CA GLU A 242 5.77 -18.56 1.81
C GLU A 242 5.64 -19.11 0.38
N LEU A 243 5.09 -20.33 0.22
CA LEU A 243 4.87 -20.93 -1.10
C LEU A 243 3.87 -20.14 -1.95
N LEU A 244 2.88 -19.50 -1.32
CA LEU A 244 1.94 -18.61 -1.97
C LEU A 244 2.58 -17.28 -2.37
N SER A 245 3.40 -16.70 -1.49
CA SER A 245 4.20 -15.51 -1.81
C SER A 245 5.11 -15.75 -3.02
N VAL A 246 5.77 -16.91 -3.08
CA VAL A 246 6.60 -17.30 -4.24
C VAL A 246 5.75 -17.44 -5.51
N ALA A 247 4.59 -18.09 -5.43
CA ALA A 247 3.72 -18.25 -6.60
C ALA A 247 3.19 -16.91 -7.12
N ARG A 248 2.81 -16.01 -6.21
CA ARG A 248 2.41 -14.64 -6.53
C ARG A 248 3.52 -13.91 -7.28
N SER A 249 4.72 -13.86 -6.73
CA SER A 249 5.85 -13.13 -7.33
C SER A 249 6.29 -13.69 -8.68
N ARG A 250 5.99 -14.95 -8.97
CA ARG A 250 6.21 -15.56 -10.29
C ARG A 250 5.13 -15.18 -11.29
N LEU A 251 3.88 -15.12 -10.84
CA LEU A 251 2.76 -14.77 -11.69
C LEU A 251 2.83 -13.30 -12.11
N ASP A 252 3.09 -12.41 -11.15
CA ASP A 252 3.34 -10.99 -11.36
C ASP A 252 4.49 -10.52 -10.43
N PRO A 253 5.59 -9.96 -10.96
CA PRO A 253 6.72 -9.54 -10.16
C PRO A 253 6.58 -8.14 -9.55
N ASN A 254 5.52 -7.38 -9.88
CA ASN A 254 5.37 -5.98 -9.46
C ASN A 254 4.80 -5.87 -8.04
N ARG A 255 5.70 -6.04 -7.05
CA ARG A 255 5.36 -6.01 -5.63
C ARG A 255 4.75 -4.67 -5.19
N ASP A 256 5.29 -3.54 -5.64
CA ASP A 256 4.83 -2.22 -5.21
C ASP A 256 3.38 -1.99 -5.64
N LEU A 257 3.04 -2.41 -6.87
CA LEU A 257 1.66 -2.37 -7.35
C LEU A 257 0.75 -3.28 -6.52
N HIS A 258 1.20 -4.48 -6.13
CA HIS A 258 0.42 -5.36 -5.26
C HIS A 258 0.10 -4.72 -3.92
N ASP A 259 1.12 -4.17 -3.26
CA ASP A 259 0.98 -3.57 -1.93
C ASP A 259 -0.02 -2.40 -1.97
N VAL A 260 -0.10 -1.68 -3.08
CA VAL A 260 -1.03 -0.55 -3.22
C VAL A 260 -2.43 -1.00 -3.54
N MET A 261 -2.57 -1.97 -4.44
CA MET A 261 -3.88 -2.50 -4.76
C MET A 261 -4.54 -3.12 -3.53
N ARG A 262 -3.77 -3.64 -2.56
CA ARG A 262 -4.29 -4.10 -1.26
C ARG A 262 -4.95 -3.00 -0.42
N LEU A 263 -4.61 -1.74 -0.65
CA LEU A 263 -5.23 -0.60 0.01
C LEU A 263 -6.49 -0.11 -0.73
N ALA A 264 -6.79 -0.67 -1.90
CA ALA A 264 -8.04 -0.40 -2.61
C ALA A 264 -9.21 -1.17 -1.98
N GLU A 265 -10.42 -0.68 -2.23
CA GLU A 265 -11.66 -1.37 -1.85
C GLU A 265 -11.68 -2.81 -2.40
N TYR A 266 -12.05 -3.77 -1.55
CA TYR A 266 -12.07 -5.19 -1.88
C TYR A 266 -12.86 -5.51 -3.16
N GLU A 267 -14.01 -4.86 -3.38
CA GLU A 267 -14.81 -5.04 -4.60
C GLU A 267 -14.08 -4.59 -5.88
N ARG A 268 -13.26 -3.55 -5.80
CA ARG A 268 -12.45 -3.08 -6.93
C ARG A 268 -11.30 -4.04 -7.20
N MET A 269 -10.66 -4.54 -6.14
CA MET A 269 -9.63 -5.58 -6.27
C MET A 269 -10.16 -6.82 -7.00
N GLY A 270 -11.37 -7.27 -6.67
CA GLY A 270 -12.00 -8.44 -7.28
C GLY A 270 -12.25 -8.33 -8.80
N LYS A 271 -12.27 -7.12 -9.36
CA LYS A 271 -12.49 -6.85 -10.79
C LYS A 271 -11.21 -6.84 -11.62
N ILE A 272 -10.04 -6.84 -10.98
CA ILE A 272 -8.75 -6.81 -11.67
C ILE A 272 -8.54 -8.14 -12.39
N ARG A 273 -8.16 -8.07 -13.67
CA ARG A 273 -7.93 -9.22 -14.54
C ARG A 273 -6.45 -9.41 -14.86
N GLY A 274 -6.12 -10.50 -15.54
CA GLY A 274 -4.76 -10.86 -15.93
C GLY A 274 -3.91 -11.32 -14.75
N HIS A 275 -2.59 -11.37 -14.97
CA HIS A 275 -1.64 -11.86 -13.96
C HIS A 275 -1.69 -11.08 -12.64
N LEU A 276 -1.87 -9.76 -12.70
CA LEU A 276 -2.07 -8.93 -11.51
C LEU A 276 -3.29 -9.38 -10.68
N GLY A 277 -4.43 -9.59 -11.34
CA GLY A 277 -5.65 -10.08 -10.68
C GLY A 277 -5.45 -11.46 -10.05
N GLY A 278 -4.72 -12.35 -10.73
CA GLY A 278 -4.34 -13.65 -10.19
C GLY A 278 -3.37 -13.55 -9.01
N ALA A 279 -2.42 -12.62 -9.04
CA ALA A 279 -1.45 -12.40 -7.97
C ALA A 279 -2.13 -11.84 -6.71
N LEU A 280 -3.06 -10.90 -6.87
CA LEU A 280 -3.90 -10.41 -5.77
C LEU A 280 -4.80 -11.51 -5.19
N PHE A 281 -5.31 -12.41 -6.03
CA PHE A 281 -6.08 -13.56 -5.55
C PHE A 281 -5.23 -14.56 -4.76
N LEU A 282 -3.96 -14.75 -5.11
CA LEU A 282 -3.01 -15.54 -4.31
C LEU A 282 -2.66 -14.87 -2.97
N ASN A 283 -2.58 -13.52 -2.93
CA ASN A 283 -2.47 -12.78 -1.66
C ASN A 283 -3.68 -13.08 -0.77
N GLU A 284 -4.89 -13.01 -1.31
CA GLU A 284 -6.10 -13.29 -0.53
C GLU A 284 -6.10 -14.72 0.04
N LEU A 285 -5.61 -15.70 -0.73
CA LEU A 285 -5.43 -17.06 -0.23
C LEU A 285 -4.47 -17.11 0.97
N ALA A 286 -3.32 -16.44 0.83
CA ALA A 286 -2.30 -16.39 1.87
C ALA A 286 -2.80 -15.67 3.12
N GLU A 287 -3.55 -14.59 2.92
CA GLU A 287 -4.19 -13.82 3.97
C GLU A 287 -5.26 -14.64 4.71
N THR A 288 -6.07 -15.41 3.98
CA THR A 288 -7.03 -16.35 4.58
C THR A 288 -6.34 -17.36 5.49
N ILE A 289 -5.23 -17.94 5.04
CA ILE A 289 -4.44 -18.87 5.86
C ILE A 289 -3.87 -18.16 7.09
N ARG A 290 -3.30 -16.98 6.92
CA ARG A 290 -2.69 -16.19 7.99
C ARG A 290 -3.71 -15.83 9.06
N ARG A 291 -4.87 -15.29 8.68
CA ARG A 291 -5.97 -14.94 9.60
C ARG A 291 -6.53 -16.14 10.33
N GLY A 292 -6.65 -17.29 9.65
CA GLY A 292 -6.99 -18.54 10.31
C GLY A 292 -5.97 -18.90 11.40
N ALA A 293 -4.67 -18.71 11.14
CA ALA A 293 -3.63 -18.97 12.13
C ALA A 293 -3.66 -17.97 13.29
N GLU A 294 -3.81 -16.67 13.03
CA GLU A 294 -3.97 -15.66 14.08
C GLU A 294 -5.13 -16.01 15.00
N LYS A 295 -6.31 -16.36 14.44
CA LYS A 295 -7.50 -16.77 15.19
C LYS A 295 -7.29 -18.09 15.96
N ALA A 296 -6.57 -19.06 15.39
CA ALA A 296 -6.38 -20.37 16.01
C ALA A 296 -5.42 -20.34 17.20
N PHE A 297 -4.33 -19.58 17.07
CA PHE A 297 -3.22 -19.51 18.03
C PHE A 297 -3.26 -18.28 18.95
N GLY A 298 -4.10 -17.27 18.66
CA GLY A 298 -4.18 -16.05 19.46
C GLY A 298 -2.91 -15.20 19.35
N ILE A 299 -2.27 -15.18 18.17
CA ILE A 299 -1.03 -14.47 17.91
C ILE A 299 -1.21 -13.48 16.77
N GLU A 300 -0.33 -12.48 16.70
CA GLU A 300 -0.20 -11.58 15.55
C GLU A 300 0.91 -12.09 14.61
N LEU A 301 0.60 -12.25 13.32
CA LEU A 301 1.55 -12.65 12.30
C LEU A 301 1.87 -11.49 11.34
N PRO A 302 3.11 -11.41 10.82
CA PRO A 302 3.47 -10.44 9.79
C PRO A 302 2.55 -10.52 8.56
N GLU A 303 2.32 -9.40 7.88
CA GLU A 303 1.44 -9.35 6.70
C GLU A 303 1.97 -10.26 5.57
N GLU A 304 1.06 -10.81 4.75
CA GLU A 304 1.44 -11.74 3.69
C GLU A 304 2.40 -11.11 2.67
N GLY A 305 3.40 -11.88 2.23
CA GLY A 305 4.47 -11.40 1.34
C GLY A 305 5.67 -10.78 2.05
N GLU A 306 5.67 -10.69 3.39
CA GLU A 306 6.85 -10.34 4.19
C GLU A 306 7.82 -11.51 4.37
N THR A 307 8.46 -11.95 3.29
CA THR A 307 9.76 -12.62 3.40
C THR A 307 10.86 -11.56 3.54
N TRP A 308 11.19 -11.20 4.78
CA TRP A 308 12.50 -10.68 5.23
C TRP A 308 13.09 -9.35 4.71
N SER A 309 12.43 -8.55 3.84
CA SER A 309 13.05 -7.30 3.33
C SER A 309 12.45 -5.98 3.84
N TYR A 310 11.24 -6.00 4.40
CA TYR A 310 10.68 -4.88 5.17
C TYR A 310 10.41 -5.37 6.58
N ASN A 311 11.47 -5.51 7.38
CA ASN A 311 11.35 -5.94 8.76
C ASN A 311 10.33 -5.06 9.49
N ALA A 312 9.50 -5.64 10.35
CA ALA A 312 8.43 -4.95 11.09
C ALA A 312 8.93 -3.69 11.83
N TRP A 313 10.21 -3.63 12.20
CA TRP A 313 10.86 -2.45 12.79
C TRP A 313 10.84 -1.22 11.86
N PHE A 314 11.00 -1.41 10.55
CA PHE A 314 11.13 -0.37 9.55
C PHE A 314 9.75 0.18 9.23
N LYS A 315 8.73 -0.68 9.14
CA LYS A 315 7.35 -0.24 9.04
C LYS A 315 6.94 0.56 10.28
N LYS A 316 7.29 0.08 11.47
CA LYS A 316 7.03 0.78 12.72
C LYS A 316 7.72 2.14 12.77
N ASP A 317 8.98 2.22 12.38
CA ASP A 317 9.75 3.47 12.39
C ASP A 317 9.26 4.45 11.31
N ARG A 318 8.96 3.96 10.11
CA ARG A 318 8.62 4.77 8.93
C ARG A 318 7.14 5.15 8.82
N TYR A 319 6.24 4.35 9.40
CA TYR A 319 4.78 4.50 9.26
C TYR A 319 4.03 4.42 10.60
N GLY A 320 4.75 4.29 11.72
CA GLY A 320 4.15 4.18 13.06
C GLY A 320 3.45 2.85 13.34
N SER A 321 3.46 1.88 12.42
CA SER A 321 2.78 0.59 12.57
C SER A 321 3.58 -0.56 11.96
N LYS A 322 3.48 -1.74 12.57
CA LYS A 322 4.00 -2.99 11.99
C LYS A 322 3.08 -3.53 10.88
N ARG A 323 1.81 -3.13 10.89
CA ARG A 323 0.73 -3.56 9.97
C ARG A 323 0.18 -2.36 9.22
N ILE A 324 0.30 -2.38 7.90
CA ILE A 324 -0.08 -1.28 7.01
C ILE A 324 -1.46 -1.55 6.39
N PHE A 325 -1.68 -2.76 5.91
CA PHE A 325 -2.82 -3.13 5.06
C PHE A 325 -4.07 -3.45 5.88
N ASP A 326 -3.90 -3.89 7.12
CA ASP A 326 -5.00 -4.30 7.98
C ASP A 326 -4.90 -3.76 9.42
N GLY A 327 -4.08 -2.72 9.59
CA GLY A 327 -3.96 -1.92 10.81
C GLY A 327 -4.89 -0.70 10.79
N ASP A 328 -4.44 0.40 11.40
CA ASP A 328 -5.19 1.66 11.42
C ASP A 328 -5.33 2.26 9.99
N PRO A 329 -6.55 2.52 9.50
CA PRO A 329 -6.79 3.12 8.17
C PRO A 329 -6.02 4.44 7.94
N LYS A 330 -5.70 5.18 9.00
CA LYS A 330 -4.87 6.38 8.90
C LYS A 330 -3.44 6.07 8.47
N VAL A 331 -2.88 4.93 8.88
CA VAL A 331 -1.54 4.48 8.46
C VAL A 331 -1.55 4.12 6.98
N ALA A 332 -2.56 3.39 6.52
CA ALA A 332 -2.77 3.10 5.10
C ALA A 332 -2.83 4.39 4.27
N LYS A 333 -3.60 5.39 4.72
CA LYS A 333 -3.69 6.71 4.08
C LYS A 333 -2.32 7.41 4.01
N GLU A 334 -1.54 7.41 5.08
CA GLU A 334 -0.20 8.02 5.10
C GLU A 334 0.79 7.31 4.17
N VAL A 335 0.78 5.98 4.12
CA VAL A 335 1.59 5.19 3.18
C VAL A 335 1.25 5.57 1.74
N LEU A 336 -0.04 5.62 1.44
CA LEU A 336 -0.57 6.00 0.15
C LEU A 336 -0.18 7.44 -0.25
N LYS A 337 -0.33 8.43 0.64
CA LYS A 337 0.13 9.81 0.42
C LYS A 337 1.62 9.85 0.05
N ARG A 338 2.45 9.04 0.71
CA ARG A 338 3.90 9.00 0.50
C ARG A 338 4.33 8.28 -0.78
N TRP A 339 3.66 7.19 -1.15
CA TRP A 339 4.03 6.38 -2.31
C TRP A 339 3.53 6.99 -3.62
N TRP A 340 2.34 7.59 -3.63
CA TRP A 340 1.76 8.23 -4.82
C TRP A 340 1.94 9.75 -4.86
N GLN A 341 2.61 10.33 -3.85
CA GLN A 341 2.77 11.79 -3.71
C GLN A 341 1.43 12.53 -3.84
N TYR A 342 0.36 11.96 -3.28
CA TYR A 342 -0.98 12.54 -3.38
C TYR A 342 -1.44 13.08 -2.05
N GLY A 343 -2.21 14.17 -2.13
CA GLY A 343 -2.82 14.80 -0.97
C GLY A 343 -1.82 15.59 -0.13
N VAL A 344 -2.36 16.54 0.61
CA VAL A 344 -1.57 17.49 1.39
C VAL A 344 -0.90 16.75 2.55
N ARG A 345 0.42 16.93 2.67
CA ARG A 345 1.27 16.42 3.75
C ARG A 345 1.79 17.53 4.65
N LEU A 346 1.93 18.74 4.12
CA LEU A 346 2.31 19.92 4.87
C LEU A 346 1.47 21.13 4.45
N ARG A 347 0.90 21.85 5.42
CA ARG A 347 0.30 23.17 5.22
C ARG A 347 1.26 24.22 5.76
N TRP A 348 1.66 25.15 4.91
CA TRP A 348 2.49 26.28 5.29
C TRP A 348 1.63 27.54 5.35
N TYR A 349 1.34 27.96 6.57
CA TYR A 349 0.65 29.21 6.87
C TYR A 349 1.63 30.37 6.80
N VAL A 350 1.32 31.37 5.99
CA VAL A 350 2.13 32.57 5.83
C VAL A 350 1.32 33.81 6.18
N GLU A 351 1.98 34.79 6.78
CA GLU A 351 1.35 36.02 7.19
C GLU A 351 0.83 36.87 6.02
N GLY A 352 1.67 37.13 5.00
CA GLY A 352 1.42 38.14 3.99
C GLY A 352 1.52 37.65 2.54
N HIS A 353 1.42 38.61 1.62
CA HIS A 353 1.53 38.35 0.18
C HIS A 353 2.96 38.13 -0.28
N THR A 354 3.95 38.75 0.38
CA THR A 354 5.37 38.59 0.04
C THR A 354 5.82 37.14 0.26
N GLU A 355 5.61 36.59 1.45
CA GLU A 355 5.98 35.22 1.80
C GLU A 355 5.25 34.23 0.91
N LEU A 356 3.96 34.47 0.66
CA LEU A 356 3.17 33.65 -0.25
C LEU A 356 3.77 33.64 -1.66
N GLY A 357 4.13 34.80 -2.21
CA GLY A 357 4.74 34.90 -3.54
C GLY A 357 6.09 34.19 -3.62
N ALA A 358 6.91 34.36 -2.59
CA ALA A 358 8.21 33.70 -2.47
C ALA A 358 8.08 32.17 -2.45
N LEU A 359 7.18 31.62 -1.63
CA LEU A 359 6.97 30.17 -1.55
C LEU A 359 6.25 29.61 -2.78
N GLN A 360 5.31 30.36 -3.38
CA GLN A 360 4.63 29.97 -4.63
C GLN A 360 5.61 29.85 -5.79
N PHE A 361 6.69 30.64 -5.81
CA PHE A 361 7.75 30.50 -6.81
C PHE A 361 8.47 29.16 -6.71
N VAL A 362 8.69 28.66 -5.49
CA VAL A 362 9.47 27.44 -5.22
C VAL A 362 8.64 26.18 -5.36
N PHE A 363 7.42 26.19 -4.82
CA PHE A 363 6.57 25.01 -4.76
C PHE A 363 5.55 24.97 -5.90
N GLY A 364 5.24 26.12 -6.52
CA GLY A 364 4.12 26.26 -7.45
C GLY A 364 2.83 26.70 -6.75
N SER A 365 1.78 26.92 -7.54
CA SER A 365 0.51 27.47 -7.05
C SER A 365 -0.38 26.45 -6.34
N SER A 366 -0.18 25.15 -6.58
CA SER A 366 -0.91 24.07 -5.91
C SER A 366 -0.11 22.75 -5.96
N PRO A 367 0.99 22.64 -5.22
CA PRO A 367 1.75 21.39 -5.11
C PRO A 367 0.87 20.32 -4.46
N ALA A 368 0.95 19.07 -4.93
CA ALA A 368 0.14 17.97 -4.38
C ALA A 368 0.40 17.74 -2.87
N GLU A 369 1.65 17.96 -2.41
CA GLU A 369 2.08 17.61 -1.06
C GLU A 369 2.20 18.81 -0.08
N ILE A 370 2.53 20.00 -0.57
CA ILE A 370 2.69 21.22 0.25
C ILE A 370 1.60 22.22 -0.15
N THR A 371 0.74 22.64 0.77
CA THR A 371 -0.26 23.68 0.52
C THR A 371 0.12 24.97 1.21
N LEU A 372 0.05 26.09 0.48
CA LEU A 372 0.35 27.41 1.02
C LEU A 372 -0.95 28.12 1.40
N VAL A 373 -1.05 28.60 2.64
CA VAL A 373 -2.24 29.28 3.17
C VAL A 373 -1.84 30.67 3.63
N ASN A 374 -2.42 31.70 3.02
CA ASN A 374 -2.15 33.09 3.41
C ASN A 374 -3.20 33.57 4.41
N LEU A 375 -2.73 33.95 5.60
CA LEU A 375 -3.53 34.41 6.73
C LEU A 375 -3.93 35.90 6.63
N ARG A 376 -3.36 36.63 5.66
CA ARG A 376 -3.64 38.03 5.32
C ARG A 376 -3.49 38.95 6.54
N GLY A 377 -2.43 38.72 7.33
CA GLY A 377 -2.11 39.47 8.54
C GLY A 377 -3.05 39.22 9.72
N LEU A 378 -3.93 38.21 9.68
CA LEU A 378 -4.91 37.95 10.73
C LEU A 378 -4.77 36.52 11.28
N PHE A 379 -4.04 36.40 12.38
CA PHE A 379 -3.99 35.15 13.16
C PHE A 379 -5.08 35.09 14.24
N VAL A 380 -5.69 36.24 14.56
CA VAL A 380 -6.76 36.42 15.56
C VAL A 380 -8.11 36.66 14.87
N GLU A 381 -9.18 36.15 15.48
CA GLU A 381 -10.52 36.05 14.91
C GLU A 381 -11.14 37.41 14.54
N LYS A 382 -11.82 37.45 13.37
CA LYS A 382 -12.86 38.44 13.05
C LYS A 382 -14.05 37.67 12.47
N LYS A 383 -15.28 38.10 12.82
CA LYS A 383 -16.56 37.48 12.41
C LYS A 383 -16.51 36.99 10.94
N ASN A 384 -16.74 35.69 10.73
CA ASN A 384 -16.85 34.97 9.45
C ASN A 384 -15.58 34.36 8.80
N LYS A 385 -14.48 34.13 9.53
CA LYS A 385 -13.33 33.32 9.03
C LYS A 385 -13.00 32.18 10.00
N LEU A 386 -12.63 31.02 9.47
CA LEU A 386 -12.14 29.87 10.25
C LEU A 386 -10.88 30.31 11.00
N ALA A 387 -10.83 30.09 12.32
CA ALA A 387 -9.70 30.53 13.13
C ALA A 387 -8.42 29.78 12.73
N PHE A 388 -7.27 30.46 12.77
CA PHE A 388 -5.95 29.85 12.52
C PHE A 388 -5.77 28.56 13.36
N ARG A 389 -6.16 28.61 14.64
CA ARG A 389 -6.13 27.44 15.54
C ARG A 389 -7.07 26.32 15.12
N ASP A 390 -8.24 26.63 14.56
CA ASP A 390 -9.15 25.60 14.03
C ASP A 390 -8.55 24.93 12.78
N SER A 391 -7.82 25.69 11.96
CA SER A 391 -7.07 25.12 10.83
C SER A 391 -5.99 24.14 11.33
N LEU A 392 -5.23 24.50 12.38
CA LEU A 392 -4.26 23.59 13.00
C LEU A 392 -4.91 22.32 13.57
N ARG A 393 -6.11 22.42 14.16
CA ARG A 393 -6.86 21.26 14.66
C ARG A 393 -7.35 20.36 13.52
N ILE A 394 -7.73 20.94 12.38
CA ILE A 394 -8.05 20.19 11.16
C ILE A 394 -6.79 19.47 10.66
N ASP A 395 -5.65 20.17 10.59
CA ASP A 395 -4.35 19.58 10.22
C ASP A 395 -4.02 18.38 11.10
N PHE A 396 -4.21 18.53 12.41
CA PHE A 396 -4.02 17.48 13.39
C PHE A 396 -4.91 16.26 13.12
N LYS A 397 -6.18 16.47 12.82
CA LYS A 397 -7.14 15.40 12.48
C LYS A 397 -6.76 14.67 11.19
N ASP A 398 -6.25 15.41 10.21
CA ASP A 398 -5.89 14.92 8.87
C ASP A 398 -4.47 14.36 8.75
N LEU A 399 -3.69 14.40 9.85
CA LEU A 399 -2.28 14.04 9.93
C LEU A 399 -1.42 14.85 8.93
N VAL A 400 -1.65 16.15 8.90
CA VAL A 400 -0.93 17.11 8.04
C VAL A 400 0.03 17.92 8.90
N PHE A 401 1.31 17.99 8.51
CA PHE A 401 2.27 18.86 9.19
C PHE A 401 1.90 20.33 9.01
N SER A 402 2.16 21.15 10.01
CA SER A 402 1.86 22.59 9.99
C SER A 402 3.15 23.39 10.13
N PHE A 403 3.47 24.18 9.11
CA PHE A 403 4.53 25.19 9.13
C PHE A 403 3.88 26.56 9.21
N VAL A 404 4.47 27.47 9.99
CA VAL A 404 3.95 28.82 10.16
C VAL A 404 5.07 29.84 9.96
N SER A 405 4.88 30.82 9.09
CA SER A 405 5.81 31.94 8.88
C SER A 405 5.11 33.25 9.18
N LEU A 406 5.72 34.04 10.06
CA LEU A 406 5.24 35.33 10.51
C LEU A 406 6.40 36.29 10.75
N ASP A 407 6.10 37.57 10.77
CA ASP A 407 6.96 38.64 11.21
C ASP A 407 6.76 38.89 12.71
N ARG A 408 7.79 39.43 13.38
CA ARG A 408 7.74 39.75 14.82
C ARG A 408 7.12 41.11 15.13
N ASP A 409 6.72 41.87 14.13
CA ASP A 409 6.25 43.24 14.28
C ASP A 409 4.82 43.34 14.82
N VAL A 410 4.00 42.29 14.69
CA VAL A 410 2.65 42.19 15.26
C VAL A 410 2.63 41.22 16.45
N SER A 411 2.68 41.77 17.67
CA SER A 411 2.73 40.99 18.93
C SER A 411 1.59 39.98 19.06
N ASP A 412 0.37 40.34 18.65
CA ASP A 412 -0.81 39.48 18.77
C ASP A 412 -0.69 38.21 17.90
N ASN A 413 -0.10 38.34 16.71
CA ASN A 413 0.15 37.21 15.81
C ASN A 413 1.18 36.26 16.43
N LEU A 414 2.27 36.81 16.97
CA LEU A 414 3.29 36.04 17.66
C LEU A 414 2.72 35.31 18.89
N SER A 415 1.95 36.00 19.73
CA SER A 415 1.31 35.41 20.91
C SER A 415 0.36 34.27 20.53
N ALA A 416 -0.40 34.39 19.44
CA ALA A 416 -1.28 33.31 18.97
C ALA A 416 -0.51 32.06 18.54
N VAL A 417 0.63 32.22 17.86
CA VAL A 417 1.49 31.11 17.42
C VAL A 417 2.21 30.45 18.60
N ILE A 418 2.76 31.24 19.52
CA ILE A 418 3.38 30.74 20.76
C ILE A 418 2.35 29.92 21.55
N LYS A 419 1.14 30.44 21.73
CA LYS A 419 0.07 29.73 22.43
C LYS A 419 -0.29 28.40 21.75
N ALA A 420 -0.35 28.37 20.42
CA ALA A 420 -0.57 27.13 19.68
C ALA A 420 0.59 26.12 19.83
N ALA A 421 1.84 26.59 19.95
CA ALA A 421 2.99 25.73 20.25
C ALA A 421 2.96 25.20 21.69
N GLU A 422 2.61 26.04 22.68
CA GLU A 422 2.45 25.64 24.09
C GLU A 422 1.35 24.58 24.27
N ASP A 423 0.22 24.80 23.60
CA ASP A 423 -0.94 23.91 23.62
C ASP A 423 -0.73 22.66 22.74
N ASP A 424 0.47 22.51 22.15
CA ASP A 424 0.87 21.37 21.33
C ASP A 424 -0.09 21.16 20.14
N GLU A 425 -0.57 22.24 19.53
CA GLU A 425 -1.45 22.20 18.35
C GLU A 425 -0.66 22.18 17.03
N ILE A 426 0.63 22.54 17.06
CA ILE A 426 1.51 22.52 15.88
C ILE A 426 2.32 21.22 15.86
N CYS A 427 2.18 20.44 14.78
CA CYS A 427 3.10 19.35 14.45
C CYS A 427 3.94 19.78 13.25
N GLY A 428 5.14 20.30 13.48
CA GLY A 428 5.95 20.94 12.45
C GLY A 428 6.92 21.97 13.03
N ARG A 429 6.89 23.21 12.53
CA ARG A 429 7.75 24.32 12.95
C ARG A 429 7.04 25.66 12.77
N PHE A 430 7.51 26.70 13.45
CA PHE A 430 7.20 28.08 13.04
C PHE A 430 8.49 28.90 12.89
N PHE A 431 8.41 29.95 12.08
CA PHE A 431 9.51 30.84 11.73
C PHE A 431 9.05 32.28 11.97
N ALA A 432 9.67 32.95 12.93
CA ALA A 432 9.40 34.35 13.25
C ALA A 432 10.55 35.23 12.75
N SER A 433 10.31 35.98 11.68
CA SER A 433 11.29 36.89 11.06
C SER A 433 11.51 38.12 11.93
N ASP A 434 12.77 38.54 12.08
CA ASP A 434 13.16 39.70 12.89
C ASP A 434 14.06 40.64 12.04
N PRO A 435 13.65 41.89 11.77
CA PRO A 435 12.36 42.49 12.14
C PRO A 435 11.17 42.06 11.27
N ASP A 436 11.41 41.71 10.00
CA ASP A 436 10.41 41.27 9.02
C ASP A 436 11.04 40.30 8.00
N PHE A 437 10.23 39.67 7.16
CA PHE A 437 10.67 38.70 6.14
C PHE A 437 11.83 39.23 5.28
N GLU A 438 11.78 40.49 4.85
CA GLU A 438 12.82 41.08 4.01
C GLU A 438 14.15 41.20 4.76
N PHE A 439 14.16 41.92 5.88
CA PHE A 439 15.41 42.24 6.58
C PHE A 439 15.97 41.04 7.37
N ALA A 440 15.16 40.02 7.64
CA ALA A 440 15.64 38.74 8.18
C ALA A 440 16.39 37.91 7.14
N ASN A 441 16.10 38.08 5.84
CA ASN A 441 16.67 37.26 4.76
C ASN A 441 17.66 37.99 3.86
N PHE A 442 17.59 39.31 3.78
CA PHE A 442 18.33 40.12 2.81
C PHE A 442 18.92 41.37 3.46
N THR A 443 20.09 41.79 2.98
CA THR A 443 20.69 43.07 3.38
C THR A 443 20.12 44.21 2.55
N ILE A 444 20.27 45.44 3.03
CA ILE A 444 19.73 46.61 2.32
C ILE A 444 20.28 46.74 0.89
N THR A 445 21.55 46.36 0.67
CA THR A 445 22.20 46.36 -0.64
C THR A 445 21.59 45.33 -1.58
N GLU A 446 21.23 44.15 -1.05
CA GLU A 446 20.55 43.10 -1.81
C GLU A 446 19.12 43.51 -2.17
N LEU A 447 18.40 44.12 -1.22
CA LEU A 447 17.07 44.65 -1.46
C LEU A 447 17.10 45.80 -2.49
N GLU A 448 18.11 46.66 -2.45
CA GLU A 448 18.37 47.67 -3.48
C GLU A 448 18.56 47.02 -4.85
N GLU A 449 19.37 45.98 -4.96
CA GLU A 449 19.63 45.31 -6.23
C GLU A 449 18.32 44.76 -6.82
N VAL A 450 17.48 44.10 -6.02
CA VAL A 450 16.18 43.59 -6.50
C VAL A 450 15.25 44.73 -6.93
N LEU A 451 15.16 45.82 -6.15
CA LEU A 451 14.41 47.01 -6.52
C LEU A 451 14.94 47.65 -7.81
N TRP A 452 16.25 47.69 -7.98
CA TRP A 452 16.92 48.23 -9.15
C TRP A 452 16.60 47.43 -10.41
N GLN A 453 16.59 46.10 -10.32
CA GLN A 453 16.17 45.23 -11.42
C GLN A 453 14.70 45.47 -11.82
N ILE A 454 13.82 45.74 -10.85
CA ILE A 454 12.42 46.13 -11.14
C ILE A 454 12.36 47.49 -11.85
N ALA A 455 13.15 48.46 -11.40
CA ALA A 455 13.20 49.79 -12.01
C ALA A 455 13.76 49.75 -13.45
N LEU A 456 14.83 48.99 -13.69
CA LEU A 456 15.39 48.76 -15.02
C LEU A 456 14.37 48.14 -15.96
N GLY A 457 13.61 47.14 -15.50
CA GLY A 457 12.52 46.53 -16.27
C GLY A 457 11.39 47.50 -16.63
N LYS A 458 11.32 48.66 -15.98
CA LYS A 458 10.38 49.75 -16.25
C LYS A 458 11.02 50.95 -16.95
N GLY A 459 12.26 50.85 -17.40
CA GLY A 459 12.95 51.87 -18.20
C GLY A 459 13.79 52.87 -17.41
N ALA A 460 14.16 52.58 -16.16
CA ALA A 460 15.06 53.46 -15.41
C ALA A 460 16.47 53.53 -16.03
N ASP A 461 17.07 54.73 -16.05
CA ASP A 461 18.45 54.94 -16.50
C ASP A 461 19.47 54.71 -15.37
N ALA A 462 20.70 54.30 -15.71
CA ALA A 462 21.74 54.00 -14.72
C ALA A 462 22.07 55.17 -13.76
N GLY A 463 21.83 56.42 -14.16
CA GLY A 463 22.06 57.61 -13.34
C GLY A 463 21.11 57.75 -12.15
N LYS A 464 19.99 57.02 -12.14
CA LYS A 464 19.01 57.03 -11.05
C LYS A 464 19.34 56.10 -9.89
N ARG A 465 20.24 55.11 -10.05
CA ARG A 465 20.59 54.17 -8.98
C ARG A 465 21.15 54.86 -7.72
N PRO A 466 22.05 55.86 -7.82
CA PRO A 466 22.51 56.62 -6.64
C PRO A 466 21.40 57.39 -5.93
N VAL A 467 20.33 57.77 -6.63
CA VAL A 467 19.14 58.41 -6.02
C VAL A 467 18.39 57.40 -5.17
N LEU A 468 18.13 56.20 -5.73
CA LEU A 468 17.51 55.10 -4.99
C LEU A 468 18.35 54.71 -3.75
N HIS A 469 19.66 54.49 -3.92
CA HIS A 469 20.57 54.15 -2.82
C HIS A 469 20.48 55.14 -1.65
N ARG A 470 20.57 56.45 -1.94
CA ARG A 470 20.48 57.50 -0.92
C ARG A 470 19.12 57.51 -0.20
N ALA A 471 18.04 57.18 -0.89
CA ALA A 471 16.70 57.17 -0.31
C ALA A 471 16.46 55.99 0.64
N ILE A 472 17.08 54.84 0.41
CA ILE A 472 16.79 53.60 1.15
C ILE A 472 17.87 53.18 2.15
N ARG A 473 19.09 53.73 2.06
CA ARG A 473 20.26 53.30 2.87
C ARG A 473 20.07 53.21 4.38
N ASN A 474 19.12 53.97 4.94
CA ASN A 474 18.86 54.02 6.39
C ASN A 474 17.58 53.26 6.80
N THR A 475 16.91 52.59 5.86
CA THR A 475 15.67 51.86 6.15
C THR A 475 15.97 50.57 6.90
N LYS A 476 15.16 50.27 7.92
CA LYS A 476 15.34 49.09 8.78
C LYS A 476 14.13 48.15 8.76
N LYS A 477 13.06 48.56 8.09
CA LYS A 477 11.82 47.81 7.95
C LYS A 477 11.30 47.95 6.53
N ALA A 478 10.65 46.91 6.04
CA ALA A 478 10.20 46.83 4.66
C ALA A 478 9.09 47.83 4.34
N GLY A 479 8.25 48.20 5.31
CA GLY A 479 7.26 49.26 5.13
C GLY A 479 7.89 50.65 4.88
N GLU A 480 9.06 50.92 5.48
CA GLU A 480 9.82 52.14 5.23
C GLU A 480 10.53 52.06 3.87
N LEU A 481 11.12 50.91 3.56
CA LEU A 481 11.73 50.63 2.26
C LEU A 481 10.76 50.90 1.11
N GLU A 482 9.53 50.37 1.19
CA GLU A 482 8.50 50.58 0.18
C GLU A 482 8.15 52.06 0.00
N LYS A 483 7.95 52.78 1.11
CA LYS A 483 7.63 54.22 1.07
C LYS A 483 8.77 55.04 0.47
N SER A 484 10.01 54.75 0.84
CA SER A 484 11.19 55.46 0.35
C SER A 484 11.45 55.16 -1.12
N ALA A 485 11.35 53.90 -1.54
CA ALA A 485 11.53 53.50 -2.94
C ALA A 485 10.48 54.12 -3.88
N LYS A 486 9.21 54.19 -3.45
CA LYS A 486 8.14 54.87 -4.21
C LYS A 486 8.40 56.35 -4.43
N ARG A 487 9.07 57.01 -3.49
CA ARG A 487 9.33 58.45 -3.55
C ARG A 487 10.64 58.80 -4.24
N SER A 488 11.53 57.82 -4.45
CA SER A 488 12.87 58.08 -4.96
C SER A 488 12.90 58.25 -6.48
N ILE A 489 12.21 57.39 -7.23
CA ILE A 489 12.26 57.38 -8.70
C ILE A 489 10.88 57.07 -9.31
N PRO A 490 10.49 57.70 -10.45
CA PRO A 490 9.17 57.53 -11.04
C PRO A 490 8.77 56.09 -11.36
N GLU A 491 9.74 55.27 -11.78
CA GLU A 491 9.53 53.87 -12.19
C GLU A 491 9.06 52.99 -11.02
N LEU A 492 9.34 53.40 -9.78
CA LEU A 492 8.93 52.71 -8.56
C LEU A 492 7.69 53.31 -7.88
N ASN A 493 7.05 54.35 -8.43
CA ASN A 493 5.87 54.99 -7.82
C ASN A 493 4.73 54.00 -7.52
N HIS A 494 4.58 52.96 -8.34
CA HIS A 494 3.57 51.90 -8.20
C HIS A 494 4.10 50.59 -7.59
N PHE A 495 5.36 50.56 -7.12
CA PHE A 495 5.92 49.40 -6.43
C PHE A 495 5.03 49.02 -5.23
N LYS A 496 4.82 47.74 -4.96
CA LYS A 496 4.12 47.27 -3.77
C LYS A 496 4.79 46.01 -3.24
N LYS A 497 4.75 45.84 -1.91
CA LYS A 497 5.09 44.57 -1.27
C LYS A 497 4.00 43.52 -1.52
N ASP A 498 4.01 42.93 -2.71
CA ASP A 498 3.03 41.92 -3.12
C ASP A 498 3.70 40.59 -3.46
N LYS A 499 2.95 39.69 -4.11
CA LYS A 499 3.47 38.39 -4.52
C LYS A 499 4.63 38.48 -5.51
N GLU A 500 4.61 39.48 -6.39
CA GLU A 500 5.69 39.66 -7.38
C GLU A 500 6.97 40.09 -6.67
N TRP A 501 6.87 40.98 -5.69
CA TRP A 501 8.02 41.31 -4.83
C TRP A 501 8.61 40.08 -4.15
N GLY A 502 7.78 39.26 -3.50
CA GLY A 502 8.21 38.01 -2.88
C GLY A 502 8.86 37.02 -3.87
N ARG A 503 8.31 36.91 -5.08
CA ARG A 503 8.86 36.10 -6.16
C ARG A 503 10.27 36.55 -6.55
N ARG A 504 10.48 37.85 -6.73
CA ARG A 504 11.78 38.44 -7.09
C ARG A 504 12.83 38.26 -5.98
N LEU A 505 12.42 38.41 -4.72
CA LEU A 505 13.29 38.12 -3.57
C LEU A 505 13.72 36.64 -3.56
N MET A 506 12.79 35.73 -3.84
CA MET A 506 13.12 34.30 -3.90
C MET A 506 14.02 33.95 -5.09
N GLU A 507 13.80 34.55 -6.26
CA GLU A 507 14.72 34.41 -7.40
C GLU A 507 16.15 34.83 -7.03
N PHE A 508 16.28 35.95 -6.33
CA PHE A 508 17.57 36.42 -5.84
C PHE A 508 18.18 35.46 -4.81
N ALA A 509 17.40 35.00 -3.84
CA ALA A 509 17.84 34.06 -2.80
C ALA A 509 18.36 32.75 -3.41
N LEU A 510 17.69 32.20 -4.43
CA LEU A 510 18.12 30.95 -5.07
C LEU A 510 19.42 31.10 -5.87
N ARG A 511 19.69 32.28 -6.44
CA ARG A 511 20.96 32.59 -7.12
C ARG A 511 22.09 32.87 -6.13
N ASN A 512 21.75 33.39 -4.95
CA ASN A 512 22.68 33.80 -3.90
C ASN A 512 22.30 33.10 -2.58
N PRO A 513 22.53 31.78 -2.43
CA PRO A 513 21.94 30.99 -1.35
C PRO A 513 22.44 31.33 0.06
N THR A 514 23.58 32.01 0.16
CA THR A 514 24.19 32.44 1.40
C THR A 514 23.99 33.93 1.65
N ASN A 515 23.87 34.32 2.92
CA ASN A 515 23.96 35.71 3.34
C ASN A 515 25.42 36.20 3.39
N GLU A 516 25.63 37.48 3.71
CA GLU A 516 26.96 38.10 3.84
C GLU A 516 27.88 37.40 4.87
N LYS A 517 27.32 36.64 5.82
CA LYS A 517 28.05 35.84 6.81
C LYS A 517 28.39 34.43 6.33
N GLY A 518 28.11 34.10 5.06
CA GLY A 518 28.32 32.77 4.48
C GLY A 518 27.32 31.71 4.94
N SER A 519 26.30 32.06 5.73
CA SER A 519 25.27 31.14 6.21
C SER A 519 24.12 31.04 5.22
N VAL A 520 23.52 29.85 5.10
CA VAL A 520 22.32 29.66 4.26
C VAL A 520 21.21 30.58 4.73
N ARG A 521 20.53 31.25 3.78
CA ARG A 521 19.44 32.18 4.11
C ARG A 521 18.32 31.47 4.89
N PRO A 522 17.72 32.11 5.92
CA PRO A 522 16.68 31.49 6.74
C PRO A 522 15.52 30.89 5.93
N ILE A 523 15.05 31.58 4.89
CA ILE A 523 13.96 31.09 4.04
C ILE A 523 14.33 29.82 3.25
N LEU A 524 15.58 29.71 2.77
CA LEU A 524 16.06 28.53 2.05
C LEU A 524 16.24 27.33 2.98
N ASN A 525 16.68 27.59 4.22
CA ASN A 525 16.71 26.56 5.25
C ASN A 525 15.29 26.07 5.57
N SER A 526 14.34 26.98 5.72
CA SER A 526 12.91 26.67 5.97
C SER A 526 12.30 25.83 4.84
N ILE A 527 12.61 26.14 3.58
CA ILE A 527 12.19 25.36 2.40
C ILE A 527 12.79 23.95 2.43
N THR A 528 14.07 23.83 2.76
CA THR A 528 14.76 22.54 2.87
C THR A 528 14.13 21.68 3.96
N GLU A 529 13.81 22.28 5.10
CA GLU A 529 13.13 21.62 6.21
C GLU A 529 11.72 21.18 5.82
N ALA A 530 10.92 22.02 5.14
CA ALA A 530 9.59 21.64 4.67
C ALA A 530 9.65 20.41 3.74
N ARG A 531 10.62 20.39 2.81
CA ARG A 531 10.87 19.21 1.95
C ARG A 531 11.26 17.98 2.77
N ARG A 532 12.04 18.14 3.83
CA ARG A 532 12.40 17.00 4.71
C ARG A 532 11.18 16.45 5.44
N PHE A 533 10.33 17.30 6.01
CA PHE A 533 9.07 16.91 6.65
C PHE A 533 8.19 16.09 5.73
N VAL A 534 8.03 16.53 4.48
CA VAL A 534 7.28 15.80 3.47
C VAL A 534 7.99 14.49 3.11
N CYS A 535 9.28 14.48 2.77
CA CYS A 535 9.91 13.27 2.24
C CYS A 535 10.22 12.18 3.28
N TRP A 536 10.62 12.58 4.50
CA TRP A 536 11.33 11.70 5.43
C TRP A 536 10.56 11.41 6.71
N TYR A 537 9.84 12.38 7.26
CA TYR A 537 9.20 12.26 8.57
C TYR A 537 7.81 11.61 8.50
N ASP A 538 7.47 10.91 9.59
CA ASP A 538 6.15 10.34 9.84
C ASP A 538 5.40 11.19 10.86
N TYR A 539 4.16 11.57 10.55
CA TYR A 539 3.40 12.48 11.39
C TYR A 539 3.20 11.95 12.81
N LYS A 540 2.85 10.66 12.95
CA LYS A 540 2.54 10.07 14.26
C LYS A 540 3.79 9.95 15.13
N SER A 541 4.87 9.42 14.57
CA SER A 541 6.18 9.29 15.23
C SER A 541 6.73 10.65 15.63
N THR A 542 6.64 11.65 14.74
CA THR A 542 7.05 13.03 15.05
C THR A 542 6.20 13.60 16.18
N LYS A 543 4.87 13.44 16.13
CA LYS A 543 3.99 13.96 17.19
C LYS A 543 4.23 13.30 18.54
N GLU A 544 4.45 11.99 18.55
CA GLU A 544 4.71 11.21 19.77
C GLU A 544 6.03 11.61 20.44
N LYS A 545 7.09 11.80 19.64
CA LYS A 545 8.45 12.00 20.16
C LYS A 545 8.87 13.46 20.27
N PHE A 546 8.26 14.36 19.50
CA PHE A 546 8.68 15.75 19.39
C PHE A 546 7.52 16.72 19.61
N ARG A 547 7.87 17.96 19.94
CA ARG A 547 6.96 19.12 20.04
C ARG A 547 7.64 20.36 19.51
N VAL A 548 6.87 21.38 19.18
CA VAL A 548 7.43 22.69 18.82
C VAL A 548 7.80 23.45 20.09
N ASP A 549 9.02 23.95 20.18
CA ASP A 549 9.43 24.85 21.26
C ASP A 549 8.81 26.25 21.04
N PRO A 550 7.99 26.76 21.98
CA PRO A 550 7.33 28.06 21.83
C PRO A 550 8.30 29.24 21.72
N ASN A 551 9.55 29.11 22.18
CA ASN A 551 10.51 30.22 22.14
C ASN A 551 11.29 30.29 20.84
N THR A 552 11.61 29.13 20.26
CA THR A 552 12.50 29.02 19.10
C THR A 552 11.77 28.65 17.81
N GLY A 553 10.58 28.05 17.92
CA GLY A 553 9.84 27.50 16.78
C GLY A 553 10.43 26.22 16.21
N GLU A 554 11.47 25.66 16.85
CA GLU A 554 12.11 24.41 16.44
C GLU A 554 11.35 23.19 16.93
N CYS A 555 11.46 22.09 16.18
CA CYS A 555 10.93 20.79 16.57
C CYS A 555 11.95 20.12 17.51
N VAL A 556 11.60 20.01 18.79
CA VAL A 556 12.48 19.48 19.86
C VAL A 556 11.91 18.20 20.46
N GLU A 557 12.77 17.32 20.94
CA GLU A 557 12.35 16.07 21.58
C GLU A 557 11.54 16.37 22.85
N ARG A 558 10.46 15.63 23.07
CA ARG A 558 9.66 15.73 24.29
C ARG A 558 10.52 15.26 25.45
N LYS A 559 10.69 16.12 26.46
CA LYS A 559 11.26 15.69 27.75
C LYS A 559 10.38 14.56 28.30
N LYS A 560 10.96 13.38 28.56
CA LYS A 560 10.25 12.29 29.25
C LYS A 560 9.70 12.86 30.55
N ARG A 561 8.40 12.71 30.79
CA ARG A 561 7.84 12.91 32.13
C ARG A 561 8.53 11.90 33.04
N THR A 562 9.44 12.38 33.87
CA THR A 562 9.93 11.66 35.05
C THR A 562 8.81 11.47 36.04
#